data_AF-A0A9W5Z2R1-F1
#
_entry.id   AF-A0A9W5Z2R1-F1
#
_cell.length_a   1.000
_cell.length_b   1.000
_cell.length_c   1.000
_cell.angle_alpha   90.00
_cell.angle_beta   90.00
_cell.angle_gamma   90.00
#
_symmetry.space_group_name_H-M   'P 1'
#
loop_
_entity.id
_entity.type
_entity.pdbx_description
1 polymer ?
#
loop_
_entity_poly.entity_id
_entity_poly.type
_entity_poly.pdbx_seq_one_letter_code
_entity_poly.pdbx_strand_id
1 'polypeptide(L)'
;MAKATSIRSLAQYVLHYQTCGVGPSSLASTSTGIDLAKEINRHDSDILAAQLTLAGNKSPTLHNASICRESKPFTVFLTGANGFLGTQILRQLLEHRHVRRVICLVRGDADDAARQRTIDKAIEALWWTEHHSEKLEVWRGDLSLPKLGLDSTRWHTLTRGEAANVIIHNGAIVHWTKGYDVLEAANVGSTMELLLVALRCPAVRFVYITGGRPWKSHEEQEIVTELSAPNAIPYSQTKLV
;
A
#
# COMPACT_ATOMS: atom_id res chain seq x y z
N MET A 1 16.21 -22.38 -44.45
CA MET A 1 16.57 -22.88 -43.10
C MET A 1 16.36 -21.75 -42.10
N ALA A 2 15.44 -21.92 -41.16
CA ALA A 2 15.16 -20.91 -40.13
C ALA A 2 16.39 -20.77 -39.23
N LYS A 3 17.03 -19.59 -39.22
CA LYS A 3 18.09 -19.29 -38.26
C LYS A 3 17.46 -19.25 -36.87
N ALA A 4 17.83 -20.21 -36.02
CA ALA A 4 17.38 -20.23 -34.63
C ALA A 4 17.85 -18.95 -33.91
N THR A 5 16.89 -18.17 -33.42
CA THR A 5 17.17 -17.00 -32.59
C THR A 5 17.61 -17.50 -31.21
N SER A 6 18.86 -17.24 -30.85
CA SER A 6 19.41 -17.51 -29.52
C SER A 6 19.59 -16.20 -28.74
N ILE A 7 19.68 -16.29 -27.41
CA ILE A 7 20.02 -15.16 -26.53
C ILE A 7 21.30 -14.45 -27.01
N ARG A 8 22.27 -15.21 -27.54
CA ARG A 8 23.51 -14.68 -28.11
C ARG A 8 23.27 -13.85 -29.38
N SER A 9 22.40 -14.31 -30.28
CA SER A 9 22.05 -13.55 -31.49
C SER A 9 21.25 -12.29 -31.18
N LEU A 10 20.43 -12.31 -30.12
CA LEU A 10 19.69 -11.14 -29.65
C LEU A 10 20.63 -10.11 -29.02
N ALA A 11 21.57 -10.55 -28.18
CA ALA A 11 22.59 -9.67 -27.59
C ALA A 11 23.48 -9.01 -28.65
N GLN A 12 23.88 -9.75 -29.69
CA GLN A 12 24.64 -9.19 -30.82
C GLN A 12 23.83 -8.16 -31.60
N TYR A 13 22.53 -8.37 -31.79
CA TYR A 13 21.65 -7.42 -32.45
C TYR A 13 21.53 -6.10 -31.66
N VAL A 14 21.37 -6.18 -30.34
CA VAL A 14 21.30 -5.01 -29.45
C VAL A 14 22.61 -4.24 -29.45
N LEU A 15 23.75 -4.93 -29.36
CA LEU A 15 25.08 -4.31 -29.39
C LEU A 15 25.36 -3.64 -30.74
N HIS A 16 24.94 -4.25 -31.85
CA HIS A 16 25.09 -3.69 -33.20
C HIS A 16 24.26 -2.41 -33.38
N TYR A 17 23.08 -2.33 -32.78
CA TYR A 17 22.24 -1.12 -32.79
C TYR A 17 22.80 -0.01 -31.89
N GLN A 18 23.51 -0.34 -30.82
CA GLN A 18 24.16 0.65 -29.96
C GLN A 18 25.39 1.30 -30.62
N THR A 19 26.06 0.62 -31.55
CA THR A 19 27.21 1.17 -32.29
C THR A 19 26.84 2.00 -33.52
N CYS A 20 25.63 1.81 -34.06
CA CYS A 20 25.18 2.44 -35.30
C CYS A 20 23.92 3.32 -35.06
N GLY A 21 24.06 4.31 -34.18
CA GLY A 21 23.38 5.60 -34.22
C GLY A 21 21.87 5.67 -33.97
N VAL A 22 21.48 6.34 -32.88
CA VAL A 22 20.68 7.59 -32.91
C VAL A 22 21.15 8.45 -31.73
N GLY A 23 21.44 9.73 -31.98
CA GLY A 23 21.79 10.70 -30.93
C GLY A 23 20.69 10.85 -29.86
N PRO A 24 20.98 11.53 -28.74
CA PRO A 24 20.02 11.65 -27.65
C PRO A 24 18.79 12.41 -28.14
N SER A 25 17.68 11.70 -28.36
CA SER A 25 16.38 12.33 -28.33
C SER A 25 16.11 12.67 -26.87
N SER A 26 16.28 13.95 -26.54
CA SER A 26 15.87 14.52 -25.27
C SER A 26 14.35 14.46 -25.18
N LEU A 27 13.82 13.33 -24.71
CA LEU A 27 12.60 13.37 -23.94
C LEU A 27 12.97 14.02 -22.62
N ALA A 28 12.87 15.35 -22.59
CA ALA A 28 12.89 16.11 -21.37
C ALA A 28 11.67 15.66 -20.54
N SER A 29 11.84 14.61 -19.74
CA SER A 29 11.08 14.50 -18.51
C SER A 29 11.58 15.65 -17.64
N THR A 30 10.78 16.70 -17.54
CA THR A 30 10.92 17.71 -16.50
C THR A 30 10.66 17.03 -15.16
N SER A 31 11.61 16.24 -14.65
CA SER A 31 11.64 15.90 -13.24
C SER A 31 12.16 17.13 -12.52
N THR A 32 11.25 18.04 -12.20
CA THR A 32 11.43 18.82 -10.98
C THR A 32 11.62 17.79 -9.87
N GLY A 33 12.86 17.63 -9.41
CA GLY A 33 13.19 16.68 -8.35
C GLY A 33 12.31 16.98 -7.14
N ILE A 34 11.68 15.95 -6.58
CA ILE A 34 10.87 16.10 -5.38
C ILE A 34 11.78 16.35 -4.17
N ASP A 35 11.40 17.30 -3.33
CA ASP A 35 12.03 17.52 -2.04
C ASP A 35 11.39 16.59 -1.00
N LEU A 36 11.99 15.40 -0.82
CA LEU A 36 11.47 14.38 0.09
C LEU A 36 11.47 14.86 1.55
N ALA A 37 12.47 15.64 1.96
CA ALA A 37 12.52 16.17 3.32
C ALA A 37 11.33 17.11 3.57
N LYS A 38 10.99 17.96 2.58
CA LYS A 38 9.81 18.82 2.67
C LYS A 38 8.51 18.02 2.74
N GLU A 39 8.40 16.94 1.97
CA GLU A 39 7.20 16.07 1.99
C GLU A 39 7.03 15.33 3.31
N ILE A 40 8.11 14.76 3.86
CA ILE A 40 8.09 14.13 5.18
C ILE A 40 7.67 15.14 6.25
N ASN A 41 8.29 16.32 6.28
CA ASN A 41 7.96 17.38 7.24
C ASN A 41 6.50 17.86 7.12
N ARG A 42 5.95 17.88 5.91
CA ARG A 42 4.54 18.22 5.67
C ARG A 42 3.62 17.22 6.38
N HIS A 43 3.88 15.93 6.23
CA HIS A 43 3.07 14.88 6.85
C HIS A 43 3.29 14.76 8.37
N ASP A 44 4.51 14.97 8.86
CA ASP A 44 4.79 15.03 10.30
C ASP A 44 4.01 16.14 10.99
N SER A 45 3.89 17.30 10.33
CA SER A 45 3.07 18.41 10.82
C SER A 45 1.61 18.03 10.96
N ASP A 46 1.06 17.29 9.98
CA ASP A 46 -0.32 16.79 10.00
C ASP A 46 -0.54 15.76 11.13
N ILE A 47 0.42 14.84 11.31
CA ILE A 47 0.40 13.84 12.40
C ILE A 47 0.44 14.53 13.76
N LEU A 48 1.36 15.48 13.94
CA LEU A 48 1.50 16.22 15.20
C LEU A 48 0.21 17.01 15.51
N ALA A 49 -0.37 17.69 14.53
CA ALA A 49 -1.64 18.40 14.69
C ALA A 49 -2.78 17.44 15.11
N ALA A 50 -2.85 16.25 14.51
CA ALA A 50 -3.80 15.23 14.89
C ALA A 50 -3.58 14.74 16.33
N GLN A 51 -2.34 14.47 16.72
CA GLN A 51 -1.98 14.06 18.09
C GLN A 51 -2.33 15.13 19.13
N LEU A 52 -2.03 16.40 18.86
CA LEU A 52 -2.37 17.52 19.74
C LEU A 52 -3.90 17.67 19.92
N THR A 53 -4.65 17.52 18.83
CA THR A 53 -6.12 17.55 18.86
C THR A 53 -6.70 16.42 19.72
N LEU A 54 -6.07 15.23 19.68
CA LEU A 54 -6.46 14.08 20.50
C LEU A 54 -6.07 14.28 21.97
N ALA A 55 -4.87 14.80 22.25
CA ALA A 55 -4.36 15.04 23.60
C ALA A 55 -5.17 16.11 24.36
N GLY A 56 -5.69 17.13 23.66
CA GLY A 56 -6.61 18.12 24.21
C GLY A 56 -7.92 17.54 24.75
N ASN A 57 -8.26 16.30 24.38
CA ASN A 57 -9.47 15.59 24.80
C ASN A 57 -9.25 14.46 25.82
N LYS A 58 -8.01 14.21 26.25
CA LYS A 58 -7.54 13.44 27.42
C LYS A 58 -6.07 13.06 27.17
N SER A 59 -5.25 13.14 28.21
CA SER A 59 -3.85 12.68 28.17
C SER A 59 -3.80 11.24 27.64
N PRO A 60 -2.96 10.92 26.63
CA PRO A 60 -2.80 9.56 26.17
C PRO A 60 -2.03 8.82 27.26
N THR A 61 -2.76 8.22 28.20
CA THR A 61 -2.20 7.06 28.89
C THR A 61 -1.92 6.05 27.80
N LEU A 62 -0.63 5.88 27.47
CA LEU A 62 -0.11 4.66 26.87
C LEU A 62 -0.45 3.54 27.83
N HIS A 63 -1.71 3.12 27.82
CA HIS A 63 -2.05 1.83 28.37
C HIS A 63 -1.31 0.87 27.46
N ASN A 64 -0.20 0.35 27.99
CA ASN A 64 0.21 -1.01 27.71
C ASN A 64 -1.04 -1.84 27.97
N ALA A 65 -1.89 -1.97 26.94
CA ALA A 65 -2.93 -2.95 26.89
C ALA A 65 -2.17 -4.26 26.80
N SER A 66 -1.75 -4.75 27.98
CA SER A 66 -1.41 -6.13 28.16
C SER A 66 -2.55 -6.88 27.49
N ILE A 67 -2.16 -7.72 26.54
CA ILE A 67 -3.10 -8.56 25.81
C ILE A 67 -3.78 -9.39 26.89
N CYS A 68 -5.00 -9.00 27.30
CA CYS A 68 -5.91 -9.93 27.92
C CYS A 68 -6.13 -11.00 26.85
N ARG A 69 -5.38 -12.10 27.03
CA ARG A 69 -5.38 -13.33 26.24
C ARG A 69 -6.71 -14.07 26.42
N GLU A 70 -7.81 -13.39 26.14
CA GLU A 70 -9.10 -14.01 25.89
C GLU A 70 -9.39 -13.75 24.41
N SER A 71 -9.26 -14.81 23.61
CA SER A 71 -9.22 -14.80 22.15
C SER A 71 -10.58 -14.43 21.54
N LYS A 72 -11.02 -13.18 21.72
CA LYS A 72 -12.17 -12.66 20.99
C LYS A 72 -11.83 -12.64 19.50
N PRO A 73 -12.70 -13.20 18.64
CA PRO A 73 -12.50 -13.11 17.20
C PRO A 73 -12.38 -11.65 16.76
N PHE A 74 -11.44 -11.36 15.87
CA PHE A 74 -11.14 -9.99 15.40
C PHE A 74 -11.38 -9.83 13.90
N THR A 75 -11.63 -8.59 13.49
CA THR A 75 -11.84 -8.19 12.09
C THR A 75 -10.61 -7.47 11.55
N VAL A 76 -10.21 -7.80 10.32
CA VAL A 76 -9.07 -7.19 9.64
C VAL A 76 -9.54 -6.38 8.42
N PHE A 77 -9.10 -5.13 8.30
CA PHE A 77 -9.23 -4.34 7.08
C PHE A 77 -7.96 -4.49 6.25
N LEU A 78 -8.06 -5.07 5.05
CA LEU A 78 -6.94 -5.36 4.17
C LEU A 78 -7.05 -4.56 2.87
N THR A 79 -6.00 -3.79 2.56
CA THR A 79 -5.86 -3.17 1.23
C THR A 79 -4.98 -4.02 0.32
N GLY A 80 -5.22 -3.98 -0.99
CA GLY A 80 -4.37 -4.67 -1.97
C GLY A 80 -4.50 -6.20 -1.97
N ALA A 81 -5.63 -6.74 -1.51
CA ALA A 81 -5.89 -8.18 -1.42
C ALA A 81 -5.75 -8.92 -2.78
N ASN A 82 -5.93 -8.21 -3.90
CA ASN A 82 -5.83 -8.79 -5.24
C ASN A 82 -4.40 -8.73 -5.82
N GLY A 83 -3.42 -8.20 -5.07
CA GLY A 83 -2.01 -8.20 -5.44
C GLY A 83 -1.34 -9.54 -5.12
N PHE A 84 -0.11 -9.73 -5.63
CA PHE A 84 0.65 -10.98 -5.47
C PHE A 84 0.86 -11.38 -4.01
N LEU A 85 1.38 -10.47 -3.17
CA LEU A 85 1.51 -10.71 -1.73
C LEU A 85 0.14 -10.67 -1.04
N GLY A 86 -0.72 -9.74 -1.45
CA GLY A 86 -2.02 -9.52 -0.84
C GLY A 86 -2.95 -10.74 -0.89
N THR A 87 -2.94 -11.52 -1.97
CA THR A 87 -3.77 -12.74 -2.08
C THR A 87 -3.34 -13.80 -1.07
N GLN A 88 -2.03 -13.92 -0.79
CA GLN A 88 -1.52 -14.84 0.22
C GLN A 88 -1.73 -14.33 1.65
N ILE A 89 -1.69 -13.00 1.88
CA ILE A 89 -2.12 -12.40 3.15
C ILE A 89 -3.60 -12.72 3.39
N LEU A 90 -4.46 -12.49 2.39
CA LEU A 90 -5.89 -12.75 2.48
C LEU A 90 -6.16 -14.22 2.83
N ARG A 91 -5.54 -15.15 2.11
CA ARG A 91 -5.63 -16.59 2.40
C ARG A 91 -5.37 -16.89 3.87
N GLN A 92 -4.19 -16.47 4.37
CA GLN A 92 -3.79 -16.75 5.75
C GLN A 92 -4.75 -16.14 6.76
N LEU A 93 -5.30 -14.96 6.49
CA LEU A 93 -6.29 -14.33 7.36
C LEU A 93 -7.63 -15.10 7.37
N LEU A 94 -8.14 -15.51 6.21
CA LEU A 94 -9.40 -16.24 6.13
C LEU A 94 -9.29 -17.65 6.77
N GLU A 95 -8.14 -18.30 6.64
CA GLU A 95 -7.83 -19.60 7.29
C GLU A 95 -7.55 -19.46 8.81
N HIS A 96 -7.28 -18.24 9.30
CA HIS A 96 -6.92 -18.04 10.71
C HIS A 96 -8.14 -18.18 11.65
N ARG A 97 -8.03 -19.06 12.65
CA ARG A 97 -9.14 -19.41 13.57
C ARG A 97 -9.71 -18.24 14.39
N HIS A 98 -8.88 -17.25 14.71
CA HIS A 98 -9.32 -16.07 15.49
C HIS A 98 -9.76 -14.90 14.61
N VAL A 99 -9.61 -14.99 13.28
CA VAL A 99 -10.13 -13.98 12.37
C VAL A 99 -11.60 -14.30 12.12
N ARG A 100 -12.47 -13.38 12.54
CA ARG A 100 -13.92 -13.47 12.29
C ARG A 100 -14.24 -13.08 10.86
N ARG A 101 -13.56 -12.05 10.36
CA ARG A 101 -13.88 -11.39 9.11
C ARG A 101 -12.66 -10.65 8.56
N VAL A 102 -12.55 -10.63 7.25
CA VAL A 102 -11.62 -9.78 6.51
C VAL A 102 -12.41 -8.87 5.59
N ILE A 103 -12.28 -7.56 5.79
CA ILE A 103 -12.85 -6.52 4.94
C ILE A 103 -11.77 -6.11 3.94
N CYS A 104 -11.92 -6.46 2.68
CA CYS A 104 -10.98 -6.08 1.63
C CYS A 104 -11.41 -4.80 0.92
N LEU A 105 -10.52 -3.82 0.82
CA LEU A 105 -10.70 -2.67 -0.06
C LEU A 105 -10.23 -3.03 -1.47
N VAL A 106 -11.15 -3.00 -2.43
CA VAL A 106 -10.91 -3.47 -3.80
C VAL A 106 -11.51 -2.50 -4.81
N ARG A 107 -10.77 -2.19 -5.88
CA ARG A 107 -11.30 -1.38 -6.99
C ARG A 107 -12.36 -2.16 -7.77
N GLY A 108 -13.47 -1.52 -8.05
CA GLY A 108 -14.56 -2.05 -8.87
C GLY A 108 -15.75 -1.10 -8.90
N ASP A 109 -16.64 -1.30 -9.86
CA ASP A 109 -17.80 -0.41 -10.06
C ASP A 109 -18.86 -0.59 -8.96
N ALA A 110 -19.01 -1.84 -8.49
CA ALA A 110 -19.92 -2.24 -7.42
C ALA A 110 -19.23 -3.25 -6.47
N ASP A 111 -19.75 -3.38 -5.25
CA ASP A 111 -19.18 -4.27 -4.23
C ASP A 111 -19.21 -5.74 -4.68
N ASP A 112 -20.30 -6.19 -5.32
CA ASP A 112 -20.41 -7.57 -5.82
C ASP A 112 -19.37 -7.87 -6.92
N ALA A 113 -19.15 -6.91 -7.83
CA ALA A 113 -18.14 -7.04 -8.87
C ALA A 113 -16.71 -7.04 -8.29
N ALA A 114 -16.45 -6.18 -7.30
CA ALA A 114 -15.18 -6.14 -6.57
C ALA A 114 -14.95 -7.45 -5.80
N ARG A 115 -16.00 -7.99 -5.17
CA ARG A 115 -15.99 -9.27 -4.46
C ARG A 115 -15.69 -10.42 -5.39
N GLN A 116 -16.39 -10.51 -6.52
CA GLN A 116 -16.16 -11.55 -7.51
C GLN A 116 -14.73 -11.51 -8.03
N ARG A 117 -14.22 -10.31 -8.36
CA ARG A 117 -12.81 -10.13 -8.78
C ARG A 117 -11.82 -10.67 -7.74
N THR A 118 -12.08 -10.48 -6.46
CA THR A 118 -11.22 -11.01 -5.38
C THR A 118 -11.26 -12.53 -5.32
N ILE A 119 -12.44 -13.12 -5.46
CA ILE A 119 -12.63 -14.58 -5.52
C ILE A 119 -11.91 -15.15 -6.74
N ASP A 120 -12.08 -14.56 -7.92
CA ASP A 120 -11.42 -14.99 -9.14
C ASP A 120 -9.89 -14.98 -8.97
N LYS A 121 -9.33 -13.94 -8.34
CA LYS A 121 -7.89 -13.88 -8.04
C LYS A 121 -7.42 -14.94 -7.04
N ALA A 122 -8.28 -15.32 -6.09
CA ALA A 122 -7.99 -16.39 -5.15
C ALA A 122 -8.08 -17.79 -5.79
N ILE A 123 -9.00 -17.98 -6.75
CA ILE A 123 -9.12 -19.19 -7.57
C ILE A 123 -7.91 -19.32 -8.49
N GLU A 124 -7.53 -18.25 -9.20
CA GLU A 124 -6.31 -18.20 -10.03
C GLU A 124 -5.05 -18.52 -9.21
N ALA A 125 -5.02 -18.11 -7.93
CA ALA A 125 -3.94 -18.41 -6.99
C ALA A 125 -4.04 -19.80 -6.33
N LEU A 126 -5.00 -20.63 -6.75
CA LEU A 126 -5.16 -22.05 -6.37
C LEU A 126 -5.41 -22.32 -4.88
N TRP A 127 -6.07 -21.40 -4.16
CA TRP A 127 -6.37 -21.61 -2.74
C TRP A 127 -7.83 -21.37 -2.34
N TRP A 128 -8.65 -20.76 -3.19
CA TRP A 128 -10.05 -20.48 -2.85
C TRP A 128 -10.89 -21.77 -2.70
N THR A 129 -11.77 -21.74 -1.72
CA THR A 129 -12.85 -22.70 -1.48
C THR A 129 -14.06 -21.93 -0.94
N GLU A 130 -15.28 -22.45 -1.10
CA GLU A 130 -16.48 -21.71 -0.71
C GLU A 130 -16.57 -21.41 0.80
N HIS A 131 -15.86 -22.16 1.65
CA HIS A 131 -15.79 -21.87 3.09
C HIS A 131 -15.19 -20.48 3.39
N HIS A 132 -14.29 -19.99 2.54
CA HIS A 132 -13.69 -18.66 2.69
C HIS A 132 -14.72 -17.52 2.51
N SER A 133 -15.80 -17.79 1.78
CA SER A 133 -16.88 -16.85 1.44
C SER A 133 -17.53 -16.25 2.70
N GLU A 134 -17.63 -17.03 3.79
CA GLU A 134 -18.26 -16.64 5.05
C GLU A 134 -17.52 -15.51 5.80
N LYS A 135 -16.19 -15.46 5.65
CA LYS A 135 -15.33 -14.46 6.31
C LYS A 135 -14.96 -13.30 5.41
N LEU A 136 -15.18 -13.39 4.10
CA LEU A 136 -14.80 -12.37 3.13
C LEU A 136 -15.91 -11.33 2.96
N GLU A 137 -15.62 -10.10 3.37
CA GLU A 137 -16.38 -8.90 3.03
C GLU A 137 -15.52 -8.03 2.10
N VAL A 138 -16.12 -7.43 1.07
CA VAL A 138 -15.40 -6.56 0.12
C VAL A 138 -16.10 -5.22 0.03
N TRP A 139 -15.33 -4.15 0.21
CA TRP A 139 -15.77 -2.78 0.00
C TRP A 139 -15.12 -2.26 -1.27
N ARG A 140 -15.94 -1.76 -2.19
CA ARG A 140 -15.41 -1.02 -3.33
C ARG A 140 -14.71 0.24 -2.84
N GLY A 141 -13.54 0.51 -3.39
CA GLY A 141 -12.80 1.72 -3.10
C GLY A 141 -11.50 1.81 -3.89
N ASP A 142 -10.86 2.97 -3.80
CA ASP A 142 -9.64 3.31 -4.50
C ASP A 142 -8.74 4.12 -3.60
N LEU A 143 -7.50 3.66 -3.42
CA LEU A 143 -6.49 4.33 -2.59
C LEU A 143 -6.15 5.74 -3.10
N SER A 144 -6.32 6.00 -4.40
CA SER A 144 -6.05 7.32 -4.99
C SER A 144 -7.15 8.35 -4.73
N LEU A 145 -8.30 7.93 -4.20
CA LEU A 145 -9.42 8.81 -3.93
C LEU A 145 -9.45 9.20 -2.44
N PRO A 146 -9.95 10.41 -2.11
CA PRO A 146 -10.20 10.79 -0.73
C PRO A 146 -11.08 9.76 -0.01
N LYS A 147 -10.79 9.51 1.27
CA LYS A 147 -11.48 8.52 2.11
C LYS A 147 -11.47 7.12 1.48
N LEU A 148 -10.42 6.83 0.73
CA LEU A 148 -10.24 5.59 -0.03
C LEU A 148 -11.39 5.30 -1.03
N GLY A 149 -12.13 6.33 -1.46
CA GLY A 149 -13.33 6.18 -2.29
C GLY A 149 -14.52 5.51 -1.60
N LEU A 150 -14.48 5.37 -0.27
CA LEU A 150 -15.58 4.81 0.52
C LEU A 150 -16.72 5.82 0.67
N ASP A 151 -17.95 5.31 0.79
CA ASP A 151 -19.08 6.13 1.21
C ASP A 151 -18.91 6.64 2.66
N SER A 152 -19.68 7.66 3.02
CA SER A 152 -19.58 8.31 4.33
C SER A 152 -19.80 7.35 5.49
N THR A 153 -20.66 6.35 5.32
CA THR A 153 -21.01 5.39 6.39
C THR A 153 -19.83 4.44 6.65
N ARG A 154 -19.28 3.82 5.61
CA ARG A 154 -18.09 2.95 5.71
C ARG A 154 -16.86 3.69 6.20
N TRP A 155 -16.65 4.92 5.71
CA TRP A 155 -15.56 5.76 6.20
C TRP A 155 -15.73 6.09 7.69
N HIS A 156 -16.94 6.42 8.12
CA HIS A 156 -17.23 6.74 9.53
C HIS A 156 -17.01 5.53 10.46
N THR A 157 -17.48 4.34 10.08
CA THR A 157 -17.26 3.12 10.88
C THR A 157 -15.79 2.73 10.95
N LEU A 158 -15.02 2.94 9.86
CA LEU A 158 -13.58 2.72 9.85
C LEU A 158 -12.86 3.73 10.78
N THR A 159 -13.15 5.03 10.65
CA THR A 159 -12.50 6.09 11.44
C THR A 159 -12.85 6.07 12.93
N ARG A 160 -13.91 5.37 13.33
CA ARG A 160 -14.29 5.13 14.73
C ARG A 160 -13.73 3.82 15.31
N GLY A 161 -12.99 3.05 14.50
CA GLY A 161 -12.45 1.75 14.90
C GLY A 161 -13.52 0.67 15.12
N GLU A 162 -14.73 0.88 14.59
CA GLU A 162 -15.86 -0.04 14.72
C GLU A 162 -15.81 -1.14 13.65
N ALA A 163 -15.30 -0.81 12.46
CA ALA A 163 -15.23 -1.74 11.34
C ALA A 163 -14.15 -2.84 11.51
N ALA A 164 -12.99 -2.49 12.07
CA ALA A 164 -11.84 -3.40 12.13
C ALA A 164 -10.98 -3.17 13.37
N ASN A 165 -10.35 -4.24 13.84
CA ASN A 165 -9.39 -4.22 14.95
C ASN A 165 -7.94 -4.12 14.45
N VAL A 166 -7.69 -4.54 13.21
CA VAL A 166 -6.37 -4.48 12.57
C VAL A 166 -6.53 -3.93 11.16
N ILE A 167 -5.70 -2.97 10.79
CA ILE A 167 -5.55 -2.47 9.43
C ILE A 167 -4.22 -3.02 8.89
N ILE A 168 -4.28 -3.74 7.77
CA ILE A 168 -3.10 -4.16 7.01
C ILE A 168 -3.10 -3.36 5.71
N HIS A 169 -2.24 -2.34 5.65
CA HIS A 169 -2.03 -1.53 4.47
C HIS A 169 -0.96 -2.14 3.56
N ASN A 170 -1.40 -3.01 2.66
CA ASN A 170 -0.57 -3.68 1.65
C ASN A 170 -0.76 -3.10 0.23
N GLY A 171 -1.91 -2.49 -0.06
CA GLY A 171 -2.18 -1.92 -1.37
C GLY A 171 -1.29 -0.72 -1.69
N ALA A 172 -0.79 -0.67 -2.92
CA ALA A 172 -0.02 0.44 -3.47
C ALA A 172 -0.07 0.37 -5.01
N ILE A 173 0.22 1.48 -5.68
CA ILE A 173 0.60 1.47 -7.09
C ILE A 173 2.11 1.21 -7.16
N VAL A 174 2.47 0.00 -7.59
CA VAL A 174 3.86 -0.41 -7.78
C VAL A 174 4.26 -0.14 -9.23
N HIS A 175 4.94 0.99 -9.47
CA HIS A 175 5.36 1.38 -10.81
C HIS A 175 6.73 2.05 -10.82
N TRP A 176 7.66 1.52 -11.61
CA TRP A 176 9.07 1.94 -11.57
C TRP A 176 9.37 3.21 -12.36
N THR A 177 8.51 3.58 -13.32
CA THR A 177 8.76 4.69 -14.26
C THR A 177 7.78 5.84 -14.16
N LYS A 178 6.78 5.76 -13.27
CA LYS A 178 5.82 6.86 -13.06
C LYS A 178 6.43 7.86 -12.09
N GLY A 179 6.14 9.15 -12.28
CA GLY A 179 6.53 10.21 -11.36
C GLY A 179 5.91 10.04 -9.98
N TYR A 180 6.52 10.66 -8.97
CA TYR A 180 6.04 10.62 -7.59
C TYR A 180 4.61 11.15 -7.49
N ASP A 181 4.32 12.26 -8.17
CA ASP A 181 3.01 12.92 -8.24
C ASP A 181 1.88 11.97 -8.66
N VAL A 182 2.15 11.05 -9.59
CA VAL A 182 1.17 10.07 -10.06
C VAL A 182 0.93 8.96 -9.01
N LEU A 183 1.91 8.69 -8.16
CA LEU A 183 1.90 7.62 -7.17
C LEU A 183 1.45 8.11 -5.79
N GLU A 184 1.64 9.40 -5.49
CA GLU A 184 1.48 10.01 -4.18
C GLU A 184 0.09 9.73 -3.59
N ALA A 185 -0.98 10.00 -4.34
CA ALA A 185 -2.34 9.85 -3.83
C ALA A 185 -2.60 8.43 -3.30
N ALA A 186 -2.17 7.41 -4.04
CA ALA A 186 -2.42 6.01 -3.71
C ALA A 186 -1.41 5.35 -2.77
N ASN A 187 -0.20 5.91 -2.64
CA ASN A 187 0.87 5.31 -1.84
C ASN A 187 1.11 6.09 -0.53
N VAL A 188 1.05 7.42 -0.58
CA VAL A 188 1.29 8.32 0.55
C VAL A 188 -0.03 8.78 1.14
N GLY A 189 -0.93 9.31 0.29
CA GLY A 189 -2.24 9.82 0.72
C GLY A 189 -3.08 8.78 1.46
N SER A 190 -3.22 7.58 0.90
CA SER A 190 -3.94 6.49 1.58
C SER A 190 -3.27 6.01 2.86
N THR A 191 -1.93 6.04 2.91
CA THR A 191 -1.18 5.69 4.12
C THR A 191 -1.49 6.69 5.22
N MET A 192 -1.45 7.99 4.91
CA MET A 192 -1.80 9.06 5.84
C MET A 192 -3.24 8.95 6.34
N GLU A 193 -4.21 8.73 5.44
CA GLU A 193 -5.61 8.56 5.84
C GLU A 193 -5.80 7.39 6.80
N LEU A 194 -5.20 6.23 6.54
CA LEU A 194 -5.30 5.05 7.40
C LEU A 194 -4.49 5.19 8.71
N LEU A 195 -3.34 5.87 8.67
CA LEU A 195 -2.53 6.15 9.86
C LEU A 195 -3.29 7.06 10.83
N LEU A 196 -3.97 8.10 10.31
CA LEU A 196 -4.82 8.98 11.11
C LEU A 196 -6.00 8.24 11.75
N VAL A 197 -6.55 7.21 11.09
CA VAL A 197 -7.54 6.31 11.69
C VAL A 197 -6.95 5.57 12.90
N ALA A 198 -5.75 4.99 12.75
CA ALA A 198 -5.08 4.26 13.82
C ALA A 198 -4.69 5.18 15.00
N LEU A 199 -4.23 6.40 14.72
CA LEU A 199 -3.93 7.41 15.75
C LEU A 199 -5.17 7.80 16.55
N ARG A 200 -6.33 7.95 15.89
CA ARG A 200 -7.60 8.26 16.55
C ARG A 200 -8.15 7.08 17.35
N CYS A 201 -7.80 5.85 16.98
CA CYS A 201 -8.32 4.63 17.57
C CYS A 201 -7.18 3.77 18.13
N PRO A 202 -6.65 4.03 19.35
CA PRO A 202 -5.50 3.31 19.91
C PRO A 202 -5.66 1.80 20.05
N ALA A 203 -6.90 1.28 20.02
CA ALA A 203 -7.19 -0.15 20.01
C ALA A 203 -7.00 -0.82 18.63
N VAL A 204 -6.96 -0.03 17.56
CA VAL A 204 -6.74 -0.52 16.19
C VAL A 204 -5.25 -0.65 15.94
N ARG A 205 -4.82 -1.86 15.57
CA ARG A 205 -3.43 -2.10 15.17
C ARG A 205 -3.22 -1.74 13.72
N PHE A 206 -2.09 -1.12 13.40
CA PHE A 206 -1.72 -0.76 12.04
C PHE A 206 -0.47 -1.52 11.60
N VAL A 207 -0.56 -2.17 10.44
CA VAL A 207 0.56 -2.87 9.80
C VAL A 207 0.72 -2.29 8.40
N TYR A 208 1.90 -1.72 8.11
CA TYR A 208 2.23 -1.18 6.81
C TYR A 208 3.23 -2.07 6.09
N ILE A 209 2.93 -2.43 4.84
CA ILE A 209 3.87 -3.14 3.99
C ILE A 209 4.68 -2.12 3.19
N THR A 210 5.92 -1.90 3.59
CA THR A 210 6.85 -1.03 2.87
C THR A 210 7.46 -1.71 1.63
N GLY A 211 8.34 -1.02 0.91
CA GLY A 211 9.08 -1.57 -0.22
C GLY A 211 10.17 -2.57 0.21
N GLY A 212 10.51 -3.51 -0.67
CA GLY A 212 11.57 -4.51 -0.44
C GLY A 212 12.97 -4.03 -0.80
N ARG A 213 13.25 -2.72 -0.76
CA ARG A 213 14.59 -2.21 -1.08
C ARG A 213 15.52 -2.43 0.12
N PRO A 214 16.70 -3.04 -0.06
CA PRO A 214 17.72 -3.03 0.96
C PRO A 214 18.25 -1.58 1.10
N TRP A 215 18.10 -1.01 2.29
CA TRP A 215 18.68 0.29 2.60
C TRP A 215 20.16 0.14 2.88
N LYS A 216 20.99 1.02 2.32
CA LYS A 216 22.43 1.04 2.60
C LYS A 216 22.74 1.63 3.98
N SER A 217 21.85 2.51 4.44
CA SER A 217 21.89 3.16 5.73
C SER A 217 20.59 2.94 6.47
N HIS A 218 20.64 3.08 7.80
CA HIS A 218 19.47 3.16 8.66
C HIS A 218 19.16 4.60 9.10
N GLU A 219 19.97 5.58 8.69
CA GLU A 219 19.76 6.99 8.97
C GLU A 219 18.84 7.62 7.91
N GLU A 220 17.73 8.21 8.36
CA GLU A 220 16.73 8.80 7.48
C GLU A 220 17.33 9.84 6.52
N GLN A 221 18.21 10.71 7.02
CA GLN A 221 18.83 11.76 6.22
C GLN A 221 19.67 11.19 5.06
N GLU A 222 20.37 10.08 5.29
CA GLU A 222 21.15 9.40 4.27
C GLU A 222 20.23 8.73 3.24
N ILE A 223 19.13 8.12 3.69
CA ILE A 223 18.12 7.51 2.81
C ILE A 223 17.42 8.57 1.96
N VAL A 224 17.05 9.72 2.54
CA VAL A 224 16.46 10.87 1.84
C VAL A 224 17.44 11.38 0.77
N THR A 225 18.72 11.49 1.10
CA THR A 225 19.75 11.92 0.16
C THR A 225 19.89 10.94 -1.00
N GLU A 226 19.92 9.63 -0.73
CA GLU A 226 19.94 8.59 -1.75
C GLU A 226 18.70 8.66 -2.66
N LEU A 227 17.51 8.78 -2.08
CA LEU A 227 16.25 8.79 -2.82
C LEU A 227 15.94 10.13 -3.49
N SER A 228 16.71 11.18 -3.21
CA SER A 228 16.64 12.46 -3.93
C SER A 228 17.52 12.49 -5.18
N ALA A 229 18.33 11.45 -5.41
CA ALA A 229 19.18 11.37 -6.60
C ALA A 229 18.34 11.31 -7.90
N PRO A 230 18.82 11.85 -9.04
CA PRO A 230 18.07 11.89 -10.29
C PRO A 230 17.64 10.52 -10.84
N ASN A 231 18.33 9.45 -10.45
CA ASN A 231 18.04 8.07 -10.86
C ASN A 231 17.26 7.29 -9.79
N ALA A 232 16.83 7.94 -8.71
CA ALA A 232 15.98 7.33 -7.70
C ALA A 232 14.64 6.92 -8.31
N ILE A 233 14.12 5.80 -7.83
CA ILE A 233 12.84 5.28 -8.30
C ILE A 233 11.73 5.98 -7.53
N PRO A 234 10.77 6.64 -8.19
CA PRO A 234 9.69 7.35 -7.50
C PRO A 234 8.80 6.46 -6.62
N TYR A 235 8.59 5.20 -7.03
CA TYR A 235 7.92 4.24 -6.14
C TYR A 235 8.63 4.10 -4.79
N SER A 236 9.96 4.05 -4.77
CA SER A 236 10.74 3.93 -3.52
C SER A 236 10.65 5.20 -2.67
N GLN A 237 10.59 6.37 -3.31
CA GLN A 237 10.33 7.64 -2.64
C GLN A 237 8.98 7.60 -1.91
N THR A 238 7.90 7.17 -2.57
CA THR A 238 6.56 7.08 -1.96
C THR A 238 6.40 6.02 -0.86
N LYS A 239 7.40 5.14 -0.66
CA LYS A 239 7.39 4.15 0.44
C LYS A 239 8.23 4.61 1.63
N LEU A 240 9.12 5.58 1.40
CA LEU A 240 9.89 6.25 2.44
C LEU A 240 9.00 7.29 3.15
N VAL A 241 8.37 8.15 2.36
CA VAL A 241 7.32 9.09 2.82
C VAL A 241 6.12 8.29 3.30
#